data_AF-Q629J2-F1
#
_entry.id   AF-Q629J2-F1
#
_cell.length_a   1.000
_cell.length_b   1.000
_cell.length_c   1.000
_cell.angle_alpha   90.00
_cell.angle_beta   90.00
_cell.angle_gamma   90.00
#
_symmetry.space_group_name_H-M   'P 1'
#
loop_
_entity.id
_entity.type
_entity.pdbx_description
1 polymer ?
#
loop_
_entity_poly.entity_id
_entity_poly.type
_entity_poly.pdbx_seq_one_letter_code
_entity_poly.pdbx_strand_id
1 'polypeptide(L)'
;MYRTLKHFSLSLFLFCNFEFNLAQLSTCSGTGCPTNGVWGAWETIGDKACDMECGGCGTLFQTRDCISAPVCNCTGPSNRNIGCNNVACKYPTQKTCCPPFVPMVLNGTQVCGPLPKNIENSACCPQTALMSQWTGWQLQNSQWARTRDCLTVSIGCPCTGQTLTQTQATCPCAQPSNATSACSNLAIATPIYYRQLIINDATGSADLVLIAQNQGAGKIYCKALTDAYGSALGYEGAMLMMQEVSGQCTTDTVFGCAKGTDNARQNATFTCDGSTGNWIYDFTGKQIVGIVQGSWN
;
A
#
# COMPACT_ATOMS: atom_id res chain seq x y z
N MET A 1 30.72 -69.36 -4.52
CA MET A 1 30.89 -68.58 -3.29
C MET A 1 32.12 -67.69 -3.43
N TYR A 2 31.98 -66.47 -3.96
CA TYR A 2 33.02 -65.44 -3.90
C TYR A 2 32.30 -64.08 -3.81
N ARG A 3 32.34 -63.50 -2.61
CA ARG A 3 31.87 -62.15 -2.28
C ARG A 3 32.76 -61.14 -2.99
N THR A 4 32.17 -60.18 -3.71
CA THR A 4 32.83 -58.91 -4.04
C THR A 4 31.97 -57.79 -3.46
N LEU A 5 32.40 -57.28 -2.30
CA LEU A 5 31.94 -56.01 -1.73
C LEU A 5 32.28 -54.90 -2.74
N LYS A 6 31.26 -54.28 -3.34
CA LYS A 6 31.41 -53.02 -4.08
C LYS A 6 31.05 -51.88 -3.16
N HIS A 7 32.00 -50.98 -3.02
CA HIS A 7 32.04 -49.86 -2.10
C HIS A 7 30.86 -48.89 -2.30
N PHE A 8 30.24 -48.57 -1.16
CA PHE A 8 29.18 -47.59 -0.95
C PHE A 8 29.78 -46.18 -1.12
N SER A 9 29.67 -45.59 -2.31
CA SER A 9 30.16 -44.24 -2.58
C SER A 9 29.12 -43.22 -2.15
N LEU A 10 29.42 -42.56 -1.02
CA LEU A 10 28.63 -41.54 -0.34
C LEU A 10 28.51 -40.28 -1.21
N SER A 11 27.35 -40.06 -1.83
CA SER A 11 27.03 -38.86 -2.62
C SER A 11 26.84 -37.65 -1.72
N LEU A 12 27.91 -36.87 -1.53
CA LEU A 12 27.90 -35.58 -0.85
C LEU A 12 27.24 -34.54 -1.78
N PHE A 13 25.98 -34.19 -1.50
CA PHE A 13 25.22 -33.13 -2.16
C PHE A 13 25.87 -31.76 -1.88
N LEU A 14 26.79 -31.36 -2.76
CA LEU A 14 27.30 -29.99 -2.80
C LEU A 14 26.20 -29.10 -3.42
N PHE A 15 25.46 -28.39 -2.57
CA PHE A 15 24.56 -27.30 -2.97
C PHE A 15 25.41 -26.20 -3.62
N CYS A 16 25.55 -26.28 -4.95
CA CYS A 16 26.16 -25.24 -5.74
C CYS A 16 25.17 -24.06 -5.76
N ASN A 17 25.38 -23.10 -4.85
CA ASN A 17 24.69 -21.82 -4.85
C ASN A 17 25.00 -21.14 -6.19
N PHE A 18 24.04 -21.25 -7.12
CA PHE A 18 24.07 -20.55 -8.40
C PHE A 18 23.84 -19.07 -8.11
N GLU A 19 24.91 -18.35 -7.76
CA GLU A 19 24.89 -16.89 -7.79
C GLU A 19 24.75 -16.47 -9.24
N PHE A 20 23.50 -16.26 -9.66
CA PHE A 20 23.18 -15.55 -10.89
C PHE A 20 23.80 -14.14 -10.78
N ASN A 21 25.01 -14.00 -11.31
CA ASN A 21 25.62 -12.71 -11.61
C ASN A 21 24.81 -12.07 -12.75
N LEU A 22 23.67 -11.46 -12.42
CA LEU A 22 23.02 -10.53 -13.32
C LEU A 22 23.98 -9.37 -13.54
N ALA A 23 24.37 -9.13 -14.79
CA ALA A 23 25.14 -7.95 -15.15
C ALA A 23 24.39 -6.71 -14.65
N GLN A 24 24.96 -6.01 -13.66
CA GLN A 24 24.33 -4.84 -13.06
C GLN A 24 24.15 -3.76 -14.14
N LEU A 25 22.93 -3.22 -14.26
CA LEU A 25 22.69 -2.14 -15.22
C LEU A 25 23.48 -0.88 -14.85
N SER A 26 23.78 -0.07 -15.86
CA SER A 26 24.42 1.24 -15.65
C SER A 26 23.51 2.15 -14.83
N THR A 27 24.10 3.09 -14.09
CA THR A 27 23.34 4.08 -13.34
C THR A 27 22.71 5.12 -14.28
N CYS A 28 21.50 5.58 -13.96
CA CYS A 28 20.86 6.66 -14.68
C CYS A 28 21.66 7.97 -14.51
N SER A 29 21.61 8.86 -15.51
CA SER A 29 22.38 10.11 -15.51
C SER A 29 21.88 11.15 -14.51
N GLY A 30 20.60 11.14 -14.14
CA GLY A 30 19.98 12.08 -13.21
C GLY A 30 19.86 11.55 -11.78
N THR A 31 19.96 12.46 -10.81
CA THR A 31 19.57 12.24 -9.41
C THR A 31 18.04 12.28 -9.28
N GLY A 32 17.48 11.39 -8.45
CA GLY A 32 16.02 11.31 -8.24
C GLY A 32 15.26 10.57 -9.35
N CYS A 33 14.09 11.07 -9.72
CA CYS A 33 13.24 10.48 -10.76
C CYS A 33 13.86 10.71 -12.15
N PRO A 34 14.19 9.64 -12.91
CA PRO A 34 14.62 9.80 -14.29
C PRO A 34 13.54 10.48 -15.13
N THR A 35 13.93 11.34 -16.08
CA THR A 35 13.02 12.17 -16.90
C THR A 35 11.92 11.37 -17.61
N ASN A 36 12.18 10.12 -17.98
CA ASN A 36 11.23 9.25 -18.67
C ASN A 36 10.69 8.10 -17.80
N GLY A 37 10.94 8.15 -16.49
CA GLY A 37 10.69 7.06 -15.56
C GLY A 37 11.64 5.87 -15.75
N VAL A 38 11.39 4.81 -14.99
CA VAL A 38 12.11 3.53 -15.11
C VAL A 38 11.14 2.51 -15.67
N TRP A 39 11.44 2.02 -16.87
CA TRP A 39 10.67 0.98 -17.53
C TRP A 39 11.28 -0.39 -17.26
N GLY A 40 10.41 -1.40 -17.14
CA GLY A 40 10.80 -2.80 -17.27
C GLY A 40 11.16 -3.17 -18.70
N ALA A 41 11.63 -4.40 -18.86
CA ALA A 41 11.88 -4.95 -20.19
C ALA A 41 10.56 -5.06 -20.98
N TRP A 42 10.67 -4.95 -22.31
CA TRP A 42 9.56 -5.31 -23.18
C TRP A 42 9.36 -6.83 -23.21
N GLU A 43 8.13 -7.27 -22.98
CA GLU A 43 7.72 -8.67 -23.03
C GLU A 43 6.72 -8.89 -24.16
N THR A 44 6.92 -9.93 -24.97
CA THR A 44 5.95 -10.34 -25.99
C THR A 44 4.83 -11.14 -25.33
N ILE A 45 3.59 -10.68 -25.49
CA ILE A 45 2.38 -11.33 -24.98
C ILE A 45 1.66 -12.05 -26.13
N GLY A 46 1.14 -13.24 -25.86
CA GLY A 46 0.38 -14.03 -26.82
C GLY A 46 1.25 -15.02 -27.60
N ASP A 47 0.92 -15.22 -28.88
CA ASP A 47 1.73 -16.07 -29.75
C ASP A 47 3.09 -15.40 -30.00
N LYS A 48 4.15 -16.12 -29.64
CA LYS A 48 5.53 -15.69 -29.85
C LYS A 48 6.02 -16.05 -31.25
N ALA A 49 5.27 -16.87 -31.98
CA ALA A 49 5.52 -17.16 -33.38
C ALA A 49 5.19 -15.93 -34.22
N CYS A 50 6.12 -15.57 -35.09
CA CYS A 50 5.84 -14.65 -36.17
C CYS A 50 5.07 -15.43 -37.24
N ASP A 51 3.94 -14.90 -37.69
CA ASP A 51 3.11 -15.46 -38.75
C ASP A 51 3.77 -15.46 -40.13
N MET A 52 4.86 -14.70 -40.30
CA MET A 52 5.63 -14.57 -41.54
C MET A 52 7.11 -14.87 -41.31
N GLU A 53 7.76 -15.57 -42.23
CA GLU A 53 9.16 -16.00 -42.09
C GLU A 53 10.21 -14.96 -42.55
N CYS A 54 9.79 -13.92 -43.28
CA CYS A 54 10.69 -12.90 -43.82
C CYS A 54 9.97 -11.56 -44.06
N GLY A 55 10.75 -10.53 -44.39
CA GLY A 55 10.26 -9.26 -44.92
C GLY A 55 9.82 -8.24 -43.86
N GLY A 56 9.80 -8.62 -42.57
CA GLY A 56 9.24 -7.78 -41.52
C GLY A 56 7.71 -7.64 -41.59
N CYS A 57 7.04 -8.55 -42.28
CA CYS A 57 5.59 -8.44 -42.57
C CYS A 57 4.72 -8.86 -41.38
N GLY A 58 5.22 -9.79 -40.56
CA GLY A 58 4.54 -10.23 -39.37
C GLY A 58 4.73 -9.27 -38.21
N THR A 59 3.81 -9.29 -37.25
CA THR A 59 3.87 -8.41 -36.08
C THR A 59 3.78 -9.17 -34.76
N LEU A 60 4.59 -8.76 -33.78
CA LEU A 60 4.47 -9.20 -32.40
C LEU A 60 3.98 -8.04 -31.53
N PHE A 61 3.05 -8.34 -30.62
CA PHE A 61 2.58 -7.41 -29.61
C PHE A 61 3.45 -7.51 -28.35
N GLN A 62 3.92 -6.37 -27.86
CA GLN A 62 4.76 -6.29 -26.66
C GLN A 62 4.19 -5.32 -25.64
N THR A 63 4.41 -5.60 -24.36
CA THR A 63 4.09 -4.72 -23.23
C THR A 63 5.31 -4.50 -22.34
N ARG A 64 5.28 -3.45 -21.53
CA ARG A 64 6.25 -3.20 -20.47
C ARG A 64 5.58 -2.50 -19.29
N ASP A 65 6.12 -2.70 -18.10
CA ASP A 65 5.63 -2.06 -16.88
C ASP A 65 6.45 -0.83 -16.51
N CYS A 66 5.76 0.19 -16.00
CA CYS A 66 6.42 1.35 -15.41
C CYS A 66 6.81 1.03 -13.97
N ILE A 67 8.06 0.63 -13.77
CA ILE A 67 8.60 0.21 -12.48
C ILE A 67 8.66 1.37 -11.49
N SER A 68 8.93 2.58 -11.99
CA SER A 68 8.98 3.74 -11.12
C SER A 68 7.61 4.21 -10.65
N ALA A 69 6.49 3.73 -11.20
CA ALA A 69 5.18 4.12 -10.74
C ALA A 69 4.85 3.49 -9.36
N PRO A 70 4.12 4.20 -8.47
CA PRO A 70 3.58 5.55 -8.64
C PRO A 70 4.55 6.67 -8.24
N VAL A 71 5.81 6.36 -7.90
CA VAL A 71 6.80 7.33 -7.38
C VAL A 71 7.26 8.31 -8.46
N CYS A 72 7.54 7.81 -9.66
CA CYS A 72 7.89 8.59 -10.83
C CYS A 72 7.08 8.10 -12.03
N ASN A 73 6.44 9.04 -12.73
CA ASN A 73 5.69 8.73 -13.93
C ASN A 73 6.63 8.35 -15.07
N CYS A 74 6.27 7.31 -15.82
CA CYS A 74 6.97 6.98 -17.06
C CYS A 74 6.37 7.74 -18.25
N THR A 75 7.23 8.14 -19.18
CA THR A 75 6.82 8.79 -20.43
C THR A 75 6.96 7.80 -21.59
N GLY A 76 5.96 7.76 -22.46
CA GLY A 76 5.90 6.85 -23.61
C GLY A 76 4.91 5.71 -23.44
N PRO A 77 4.77 4.85 -24.45
CA PRO A 77 3.75 3.80 -24.44
C PRO A 77 4.16 2.61 -23.56
N SER A 78 3.18 1.99 -22.91
CA SER A 78 3.33 0.71 -22.18
C SER A 78 3.11 -0.51 -23.07
N ASN A 79 2.65 -0.32 -24.31
CA ASN A 79 2.43 -1.37 -25.29
C ASN A 79 2.87 -0.93 -26.70
N ARG A 80 3.25 -1.87 -27.55
CA ARG A 80 3.62 -1.61 -28.94
C ARG A 80 3.48 -2.84 -29.83
N ASN A 81 3.35 -2.62 -31.13
CA ASN A 81 3.54 -3.64 -32.16
C ASN A 81 4.93 -3.50 -32.80
N ILE A 82 5.64 -4.61 -32.95
CA ILE A 82 6.94 -4.64 -33.65
C ILE A 82 6.89 -5.59 -34.83
N GLY A 83 7.60 -5.25 -35.91
CA GLY A 83 7.82 -6.17 -37.03
C GLY A 83 8.76 -7.31 -36.64
N CYS A 84 8.40 -8.55 -36.97
CA CYS A 84 9.19 -9.76 -36.71
C CYS A 84 9.71 -10.39 -38.01
N ASN A 85 10.73 -11.24 -37.89
CA ASN A 85 11.40 -11.90 -39.02
C ASN A 85 11.85 -10.93 -40.12
N ASN A 86 12.66 -9.95 -39.72
CA ASN A 86 13.16 -8.89 -40.58
C ASN A 86 14.27 -9.31 -41.55
N VAL A 87 14.47 -10.60 -41.80
CA VAL A 87 15.36 -11.05 -42.88
C VAL A 87 14.73 -10.69 -44.22
N ALA A 88 15.52 -10.19 -45.17
CA ALA A 88 15.00 -9.88 -46.50
C ALA A 88 14.44 -11.15 -47.18
N CYS A 89 13.24 -11.06 -47.73
CA CYS A 89 12.66 -12.18 -48.48
C CYS A 89 13.44 -12.41 -49.77
N LYS A 90 13.74 -13.69 -50.06
CA LYS A 90 14.40 -14.09 -51.31
C LYS A 90 13.39 -14.09 -52.46
N TYR A 91 13.88 -13.85 -53.68
CA TYR A 91 13.12 -14.12 -54.90
C TYR A 91 12.57 -15.56 -54.88
N PRO A 92 11.33 -15.83 -55.31
CA PRO A 92 10.43 -15.01 -56.15
C PRO A 92 9.35 -14.21 -55.40
N THR A 93 9.50 -13.96 -54.09
CA THR A 93 8.52 -13.15 -53.35
C THR A 93 8.30 -11.78 -53.99
N GLN A 94 7.05 -11.32 -54.04
CA GLN A 94 6.68 -10.06 -54.75
C GLN A 94 7.33 -8.82 -54.13
N LYS A 95 7.67 -8.87 -52.84
CA LYS A 95 8.32 -7.78 -52.10
C LYS A 95 9.39 -8.35 -51.19
N THR A 96 10.60 -7.81 -51.30
CA THR A 96 11.73 -8.14 -50.42
C THR A 96 11.46 -7.74 -48.96
N CYS A 97 10.78 -6.60 -48.76
CA CYS A 97 10.39 -6.06 -47.45
C CYS A 97 8.95 -5.51 -47.50
N CYS A 98 8.20 -5.69 -46.41
CA CYS A 98 6.88 -5.10 -46.28
C CYS A 98 6.98 -3.64 -45.82
N PRO A 99 6.13 -2.72 -46.34
CA PRO A 99 6.04 -1.37 -45.80
C PRO A 99 5.70 -1.40 -44.30
N PRO A 100 6.33 -0.52 -43.48
CA PRO A 100 7.18 0.60 -43.87
C PRO A 100 8.67 0.24 -44.07
N PHE A 101 9.04 -1.04 -43.97
CA PHE A 101 10.42 -1.47 -44.04
C PHE A 101 10.96 -1.46 -45.47
N VAL A 102 12.22 -1.04 -45.59
CA VAL A 102 13.02 -1.03 -46.81
C VAL A 102 14.23 -1.95 -46.63
N PRO A 103 14.76 -2.54 -47.72
CA PRO A 103 15.96 -3.35 -47.67
C PRO A 103 17.19 -2.54 -47.23
N MET A 104 17.97 -3.10 -46.30
CA MET A 104 19.21 -2.55 -45.76
C MET A 104 20.24 -3.67 -45.59
N VAL A 105 21.53 -3.34 -45.49
CA VAL A 105 22.57 -4.31 -45.15
C VAL A 105 23.06 -4.03 -43.72
N LEU A 106 22.96 -5.03 -42.86
CA LEU A 106 23.48 -4.99 -41.49
C LEU A 106 24.39 -6.20 -41.27
N ASN A 107 25.65 -5.96 -40.90
CA ASN A 107 26.67 -7.01 -40.71
C ASN A 107 26.78 -7.99 -41.91
N GLY A 108 26.72 -7.46 -43.14
CA GLY A 108 26.82 -8.25 -44.37
C GLY A 108 25.55 -9.02 -44.79
N THR A 109 24.48 -8.97 -43.98
CA THR A 109 23.20 -9.62 -44.30
C THR A 109 22.15 -8.59 -44.74
N GLN A 110 21.35 -8.92 -45.75
CA GLN A 110 20.20 -8.11 -46.16
C GLN A 110 19.03 -8.28 -45.18
N VAL A 111 18.57 -7.17 -44.62
CA VAL A 111 17.49 -7.10 -43.63
C VAL A 111 16.49 -6.02 -44.00
N CYS A 112 15.29 -6.10 -43.47
CA CYS A 112 14.23 -5.11 -43.63
C CYS A 112 14.22 -4.16 -42.43
N GLY A 113 14.39 -2.86 -42.67
CA GLY A 113 14.47 -1.84 -41.63
C GLY A 113 13.79 -0.53 -42.04
N PRO A 114 13.73 0.50 -41.17
CA PRO A 114 14.51 0.64 -39.95
C PRO A 114 14.03 -0.31 -38.86
N LEU A 115 14.96 -1.12 -38.34
CA LEU A 115 14.73 -1.85 -37.10
C LEU A 115 14.67 -0.82 -35.96
N PRO A 116 13.82 -1.00 -34.94
CA PRO A 116 13.83 -0.15 -33.76
C PRO A 116 15.27 0.02 -33.26
N LYS A 117 15.77 1.26 -33.22
CA LYS A 117 17.11 1.55 -32.70
C LYS A 117 17.09 1.28 -31.21
N ASN A 118 17.58 0.09 -30.85
CA ASN A 118 17.51 -0.50 -29.54
C ASN A 118 16.07 -0.70 -29.04
N ILE A 119 15.79 -1.93 -28.62
CA ILE A 119 14.79 -2.16 -27.57
C ILE A 119 15.13 -1.10 -26.51
N GLU A 120 14.23 -0.17 -26.21
CA GLU A 120 14.40 0.80 -25.12
C GLU A 120 14.38 0.05 -23.76
N ASN A 121 15.23 -0.96 -23.60
CA ASN A 121 15.76 -1.34 -22.31
C ASN A 121 16.74 -0.22 -21.90
N SER A 122 16.24 1.01 -21.81
CA SER A 122 16.86 2.06 -21.01
C SER A 122 16.60 1.79 -19.53
N ALA A 123 16.54 0.51 -19.13
CA ALA A 123 16.59 0.15 -17.75
C ALA A 123 18.00 0.58 -17.30
N CYS A 124 18.03 1.58 -16.45
CA CYS A 124 19.23 2.02 -15.75
C CYS A 124 18.88 1.96 -14.27
N CYS A 125 19.87 1.67 -13.43
CA CYS A 125 19.66 1.75 -12.00
C CYS A 125 19.57 3.22 -11.59
N PRO A 126 18.45 3.67 -11.00
CA PRO A 126 18.37 5.04 -10.51
C PRO A 126 19.46 5.27 -9.46
N GLN A 127 20.01 6.48 -9.42
CA GLN A 127 21.09 6.82 -8.48
C GLN A 127 20.64 6.75 -7.02
N THR A 128 19.33 6.82 -6.80
CA THR A 128 18.69 6.63 -5.50
C THR A 128 17.70 5.48 -5.62
N ALA A 129 17.71 4.59 -4.64
CA ALA A 129 16.77 3.48 -4.54
C ALA A 129 15.32 3.97 -4.63
N LEU A 130 14.55 3.41 -5.56
CA LEU A 130 13.11 3.69 -5.65
C LEU A 130 12.36 2.68 -4.79
N MET A 131 11.57 3.21 -3.86
CA MET A 131 10.83 2.44 -2.86
C MET A 131 9.34 2.64 -3.03
N SER A 132 8.56 1.59 -2.76
CA SER A 132 7.13 1.77 -2.57
C SER A 132 6.86 2.68 -1.36
N GLN A 133 5.61 3.13 -1.26
CA GLN A 133 5.10 3.63 0.01
C GLN A 133 5.19 2.52 1.06
N TRP A 134 5.31 2.93 2.32
CA TRP A 134 5.18 1.98 3.43
C TRP A 134 3.75 1.44 3.47
N THR A 135 3.61 0.17 3.82
CA THR A 135 2.33 -0.38 4.27
C THR A 135 1.89 0.32 5.55
N GLY A 136 0.61 0.15 5.89
CA GLY A 136 0.16 0.42 7.25
C GLY A 136 0.92 -0.43 8.27
N TRP A 137 0.99 0.07 9.48
CA TRP A 137 1.47 -0.67 10.63
C TRP A 137 0.52 -1.81 10.97
N GLN A 138 1.10 -2.95 11.36
CA GLN A 138 0.36 -4.14 11.78
C GLN A 138 1.09 -4.80 12.94
N LEU A 139 0.35 -5.41 13.86
CA LEU A 139 0.92 -6.14 14.98
C LEU A 139 1.39 -7.52 14.51
N GLN A 140 2.70 -7.76 14.60
CA GLN A 140 3.35 -9.03 14.29
C GLN A 140 4.29 -9.41 15.43
N ASN A 141 4.10 -10.60 16.02
CA ASN A 141 4.96 -11.12 17.09
C ASN A 141 5.14 -10.11 18.26
N SER A 142 4.04 -9.50 18.72
CA SER A 142 4.04 -8.48 19.79
C SER A 142 4.85 -7.22 19.50
N GLN A 143 5.14 -6.93 18.23
CA GLN A 143 5.73 -5.68 17.77
C GLN A 143 4.90 -5.12 16.62
N TRP A 144 4.85 -3.80 16.52
CA TRP A 144 4.28 -3.14 15.36
C TRP A 144 5.30 -3.16 14.24
N ALA A 145 4.90 -3.65 13.07
CA ALA A 145 5.75 -3.74 11.90
C ALA A 145 5.06 -3.10 10.68
N ARG A 146 5.85 -2.51 9.80
CA ARG A 146 5.43 -2.10 8.46
C ARG A 146 6.54 -2.42 7.46
N THR A 147 6.16 -2.64 6.22
CA THR A 147 7.09 -3.01 5.15
C THR A 147 6.95 -2.08 3.95
N ARG A 148 7.95 -2.09 3.08
CA ARG A 148 7.91 -1.49 1.76
C ARG A 148 8.79 -2.29 0.82
N ASP A 149 8.52 -2.18 -0.47
CA ASP A 149 9.22 -2.93 -1.50
C ASP A 149 10.24 -2.07 -2.22
N CYS A 150 11.34 -2.70 -2.61
CA CYS A 150 12.29 -2.11 -3.54
C CYS A 150 11.78 -2.32 -4.96
N LEU A 151 11.31 -1.23 -5.60
CA LEU A 151 10.66 -1.31 -6.90
C LEU A 151 11.63 -1.79 -8.00
N THR A 152 12.92 -1.55 -7.81
CA THR A 152 13.93 -1.78 -8.85
C THR A 152 14.58 -3.18 -8.80
N VAL A 153 14.18 -4.05 -7.87
CA VAL A 153 14.71 -5.43 -7.79
C VAL A 153 14.39 -6.23 -9.05
N SER A 154 13.21 -6.01 -9.65
CA SER A 154 12.76 -6.73 -10.85
C SER A 154 13.64 -6.48 -12.07
N ILE A 155 14.33 -5.33 -12.12
CA ILE A 155 15.34 -5.01 -13.13
C ILE A 155 16.77 -5.23 -12.61
N GLY A 156 16.99 -5.94 -11.51
CA GLY A 156 18.35 -6.22 -11.03
C GLY A 156 19.10 -5.02 -10.44
N CYS A 157 18.37 -4.00 -9.97
CA CYS A 157 18.92 -2.83 -9.30
C CYS A 157 18.58 -2.90 -7.79
N PRO A 158 19.53 -3.32 -6.94
CA PRO A 158 19.26 -3.56 -5.52
C PRO A 158 19.15 -2.24 -4.72
N CYS A 159 18.25 -2.20 -3.74
CA CYS A 159 18.15 -1.10 -2.78
C CYS A 159 19.10 -1.29 -1.59
N THR A 160 20.40 -1.49 -1.85
CA THR A 160 21.40 -1.79 -0.81
C THR A 160 21.42 -0.72 0.30
N GLY A 161 21.48 -1.17 1.56
CA GLY A 161 21.52 -0.31 2.73
C GLY A 161 20.19 0.34 3.11
N GLN A 162 19.12 0.09 2.36
CA GLN A 162 17.81 0.63 2.67
C GLN A 162 17.02 -0.30 3.58
N THR A 163 16.27 0.29 4.50
CA THR A 163 15.35 -0.43 5.38
C THR A 163 14.06 -0.76 4.63
N LEU A 164 13.75 -2.05 4.47
CA LEU A 164 12.50 -2.55 3.89
C LEU A 164 11.46 -2.91 4.95
N THR A 165 11.89 -3.15 6.18
CA THR A 165 11.02 -3.46 7.33
C THR A 165 11.38 -2.58 8.50
N GLN A 166 10.38 -1.92 9.08
CA GLN A 166 10.52 -1.15 10.31
C GLN A 166 9.68 -1.79 11.41
N THR A 167 10.21 -1.82 12.63
CA THR A 167 9.48 -2.26 13.81
C THR A 167 9.49 -1.23 14.93
N GLN A 168 8.47 -1.26 15.79
CA GLN A 168 8.40 -0.50 17.03
C GLN A 168 7.59 -1.24 18.10
N ALA A 169 7.84 -0.93 19.37
CA ALA A 169 7.18 -1.56 20.50
C ALA A 169 5.81 -0.93 20.83
N THR A 170 5.65 0.35 20.54
CA THR A 170 4.45 1.12 20.91
C THR A 170 3.44 1.17 19.77
N CYS A 171 2.17 1.35 20.12
CA CYS A 171 1.10 1.56 19.15
C CYS A 171 1.43 2.78 18.25
N PRO A 172 1.19 2.71 16.94
CA PRO A 172 1.54 3.79 16.01
C PRO A 172 0.57 4.97 16.04
N CYS A 173 -0.63 4.81 16.61
CA CYS A 173 -1.62 5.88 16.67
C CYS A 173 -1.30 6.88 17.79
N ALA A 174 -1.24 8.16 17.43
CA ALA A 174 -0.99 9.24 18.38
C ALA A 174 -2.25 9.53 19.22
N GLN A 175 -2.08 10.20 20.37
CA GLN A 175 -3.21 10.69 21.15
C GLN A 175 -4.09 11.62 20.29
N PRO A 176 -5.43 11.46 20.28
CA PRO A 176 -6.31 12.42 19.63
C PRO A 176 -6.14 13.81 20.23
N SER A 177 -6.35 14.84 19.41
CA SER A 177 -6.34 16.22 19.88
C SER A 177 -7.51 16.52 20.84
N ASN A 178 -7.43 17.63 21.57
CA ASN A 178 -8.56 18.09 22.36
C ASN A 178 -9.62 18.72 21.44
N ALA A 179 -10.80 18.11 21.37
CA ALA A 179 -11.91 18.56 20.53
C ALA A 179 -12.74 19.72 21.10
N THR A 180 -12.42 20.29 22.27
CA THR A 180 -13.22 21.38 22.91
C THR A 180 -13.53 22.53 21.95
N SER A 181 -12.53 23.05 21.25
CA SER A 181 -12.71 24.18 20.32
C SER A 181 -13.35 23.73 19.01
N ALA A 182 -12.88 22.62 18.44
CA ALA A 182 -13.36 22.07 17.18
C ALA A 182 -14.84 21.67 17.23
N CYS A 183 -15.31 21.17 18.37
CA CYS A 183 -16.66 20.69 18.59
C CYS A 183 -17.48 21.56 19.55
N SER A 184 -17.16 22.86 19.63
CA SER A 184 -17.86 23.83 20.50
C SER A 184 -19.31 24.13 20.12
N ASN A 185 -19.71 23.86 18.86
CA ASN A 185 -21.02 24.23 18.31
C ASN A 185 -22.04 23.08 18.31
N LEU A 186 -21.84 22.04 19.12
CA LEU A 186 -22.79 20.93 19.22
C LEU A 186 -23.99 21.34 20.09
N ALA A 187 -25.19 21.38 19.51
CA ALA A 187 -26.39 21.91 20.17
C ALA A 187 -26.79 21.16 21.46
N ILE A 188 -26.48 19.86 21.54
CA ILE A 188 -26.88 18.98 22.64
C ILE A 188 -25.73 18.73 23.63
N ALA A 189 -24.58 19.36 23.45
CA ALA A 189 -23.33 18.95 24.09
C ALA A 189 -22.49 20.13 24.54
N THR A 190 -22.16 20.16 25.83
CA THR A 190 -21.21 21.11 26.41
C THR A 190 -19.91 20.38 26.72
N PRO A 191 -18.74 20.81 26.19
CA PRO A 191 -17.46 20.20 26.54
C PRO A 191 -17.12 20.52 28.00
N ILE A 192 -16.74 19.49 28.76
CA ILE A 192 -16.35 19.63 30.17
C ILE A 192 -14.83 19.53 30.30
N TYR A 193 -14.25 18.43 29.85
CA TYR A 193 -12.82 18.18 30.06
C TYR A 193 -12.23 17.15 29.09
N TYR A 194 -10.97 17.38 28.71
CA TYR A 194 -10.20 16.47 27.89
C TYR A 194 -9.39 15.50 28.74
N ARG A 195 -9.38 14.23 28.36
CA ARG A 195 -8.44 13.23 28.87
C ARG A 195 -7.84 12.46 27.71
N GLN A 196 -6.56 12.14 27.84
CA GLN A 196 -5.89 11.20 26.96
C GLN A 196 -6.50 9.82 27.05
N LEU A 197 -6.48 9.10 25.92
CA LEU A 197 -6.84 7.69 25.88
C LEU A 197 -5.80 6.87 26.66
N ILE A 198 -6.25 5.84 27.35
CA ILE A 198 -5.37 4.82 27.91
C ILE A 198 -5.06 3.84 26.79
N ILE A 199 -3.87 3.96 26.19
CA ILE A 199 -3.43 3.13 25.06
C ILE A 199 -2.83 1.82 25.57
N ASN A 200 -3.25 0.71 24.98
CA ASN A 200 -2.60 -0.57 25.11
C ASN A 200 -1.68 -0.81 23.91
N ASP A 201 -0.38 -0.60 24.10
CA ASP A 201 0.64 -0.75 23.06
C ASP A 201 0.71 -2.17 22.47
N ALA A 202 0.37 -3.19 23.26
CA ALA A 202 0.46 -4.59 22.84
C ALA A 202 -0.69 -5.02 21.92
N THR A 203 -1.82 -4.32 21.92
CA THR A 203 -3.01 -4.65 21.13
C THR A 203 -3.40 -3.57 20.14
N GLY A 204 -2.96 -2.33 20.36
CA GLY A 204 -3.40 -1.17 19.58
C GLY A 204 -4.84 -0.79 19.87
N SER A 205 -5.37 -1.22 21.00
CA SER A 205 -6.64 -0.75 21.53
C SER A 205 -6.40 0.41 22.49
N ALA A 206 -7.39 1.26 22.67
CA ALA A 206 -7.37 2.29 23.68
C ALA A 206 -8.73 2.48 24.30
N ASP A 207 -8.73 2.91 25.57
CA ASP A 207 -9.95 3.11 26.34
C ASP A 207 -10.03 4.55 26.87
N LEU A 208 -11.24 5.09 26.89
CA LEU A 208 -11.60 6.29 27.64
C LEU A 208 -12.75 5.98 28.57
N VAL A 209 -12.53 6.06 29.87
CA VAL A 209 -13.61 5.89 30.85
C VAL A 209 -14.45 7.17 30.92
N LEU A 210 -15.75 7.01 30.72
CA LEU A 210 -16.78 7.99 31.04
C LEU A 210 -17.42 7.61 32.37
N ILE A 211 -17.69 8.62 33.19
CA ILE A 211 -18.32 8.45 34.50
C ILE A 211 -19.60 9.28 34.52
N ALA A 212 -20.74 8.60 34.62
CA ALA A 212 -22.04 9.23 34.81
C ALA A 212 -22.32 9.43 36.30
N GLN A 213 -23.06 10.48 36.63
CA GLN A 213 -23.58 10.72 37.98
C GLN A 213 -25.09 10.41 38.03
N ASN A 214 -25.58 9.98 39.19
CA ASN A 214 -27.01 9.70 39.38
C ASN A 214 -27.84 10.98 39.30
N GLN A 215 -28.88 10.99 38.47
CA GLN A 215 -29.80 12.12 38.28
C GLN A 215 -30.92 12.18 39.35
N GLY A 216 -30.66 11.69 40.56
CA GLY A 216 -31.60 11.61 41.68
C GLY A 216 -31.93 10.18 42.14
N ALA A 217 -32.80 10.07 43.16
CA ALA A 217 -33.15 8.80 43.79
C ALA A 217 -33.75 7.79 42.78
N GLY A 218 -33.08 6.64 42.63
CA GLY A 218 -33.52 5.54 41.76
C GLY A 218 -33.36 5.78 40.25
N LYS A 219 -32.60 6.79 39.81
CA LYS A 219 -32.45 7.13 38.38
C LYS A 219 -31.17 6.57 37.78
N ILE A 220 -31.38 5.68 36.81
CA ILE A 220 -30.42 4.95 35.99
C ILE A 220 -29.49 5.93 35.24
N TYR A 221 -28.18 5.63 35.18
CA TYR A 221 -27.12 6.44 34.55
C TYR A 221 -27.29 6.72 33.05
N CYS A 222 -28.36 6.21 32.44
CA CYS A 222 -28.66 6.37 31.03
C CYS A 222 -30.15 6.62 30.79
N LYS A 223 -30.66 7.76 31.23
CA LYS A 223 -31.96 8.22 30.75
C LYS A 223 -31.81 8.72 29.32
N ALA A 224 -32.82 8.43 28.48
CA ALA A 224 -32.89 8.90 27.10
C ALA A 224 -32.72 10.44 27.03
N LEU A 225 -32.11 10.95 25.96
CA LEU A 225 -31.92 12.40 25.76
C LEU A 225 -33.24 13.17 25.77
N THR A 226 -34.33 12.47 25.44
CA THR A 226 -35.69 12.99 25.48
C THR A 226 -36.58 12.15 26.37
N ASP A 227 -37.64 12.75 26.93
CA ASP A 227 -38.74 12.02 27.51
C ASP A 227 -39.54 11.23 26.44
N ALA A 228 -40.59 10.52 26.87
CA ALA A 228 -41.48 9.78 25.98
C ALA A 228 -42.24 10.67 24.97
N TYR A 229 -42.22 11.98 25.15
CA TYR A 229 -42.89 12.98 24.31
C TYR A 229 -41.89 13.76 23.42
N GLY A 230 -40.60 13.44 23.47
CA GLY A 230 -39.56 14.11 22.68
C GLY A 230 -38.99 15.39 23.30
N SER A 231 -39.37 15.74 24.54
CA SER A 231 -38.83 16.92 25.23
C SER A 231 -37.48 16.58 25.84
N ALA A 232 -36.50 17.50 25.76
CA ALA A 232 -35.21 17.34 26.42
C ALA A 232 -35.40 17.07 27.92
N LEU A 233 -34.76 16.02 28.43
CA LEU A 233 -34.77 15.79 29.87
C LEU A 233 -33.87 16.84 30.53
N GLY A 234 -34.39 17.58 31.51
CA GLY A 234 -33.63 18.58 32.27
C GLY A 234 -32.62 17.98 33.26
N TYR A 235 -31.86 16.97 32.85
CA TYR A 235 -30.84 16.32 33.66
C TYR A 235 -29.53 16.17 32.89
N GLU A 236 -28.42 16.48 33.55
CA GLU A 236 -27.09 16.37 32.95
C GLU A 236 -26.63 14.92 32.84
N GLY A 237 -26.15 14.48 31.68
CA GLY A 237 -25.57 13.15 31.51
C GLY A 237 -24.23 13.19 30.77
N ALA A 238 -23.39 12.18 31.01
CA ALA A 238 -22.06 12.10 30.42
C ALA A 238 -22.13 11.72 28.94
N MET A 239 -21.28 12.35 28.12
CA MET A 239 -21.13 12.03 26.71
C MET A 239 -19.69 12.16 26.24
N LEU A 240 -19.38 11.47 25.15
CA LEU A 240 -18.15 11.60 24.40
C LEU A 240 -18.43 12.46 23.18
N MET A 241 -17.71 13.57 23.04
CA MET A 241 -17.69 14.39 21.82
C MET A 241 -16.43 14.04 21.03
N MET A 242 -16.58 13.83 19.72
CA MET A 242 -15.51 13.39 18.83
C MET A 242 -15.43 14.29 17.61
N GLN A 243 -14.22 14.64 17.20
CA GLN A 243 -13.92 15.22 15.91
C GLN A 243 -13.47 14.12 14.97
N GLU A 244 -14.21 13.91 13.88
CA GLU A 244 -13.89 12.94 12.84
C GLU A 244 -12.79 13.46 11.91
N VAL A 245 -12.12 12.55 11.19
CA VAL A 245 -11.14 12.90 10.15
C VAL A 245 -11.74 13.83 9.07
N SER A 246 -13.05 13.72 8.83
CA SER A 246 -13.80 14.59 7.92
C SER A 246 -13.94 16.04 8.41
N GLY A 247 -13.58 16.31 9.66
CA GLY A 247 -13.82 17.58 10.35
C GLY A 247 -15.22 17.69 10.97
N GLN A 248 -16.11 16.72 10.75
CA GLN A 248 -17.41 16.69 11.40
C GLN A 248 -17.29 16.33 12.88
N CYS A 249 -18.18 16.88 13.71
CA CYS A 249 -18.24 16.57 15.13
C CYS A 249 -19.45 15.69 15.43
N THR A 250 -19.23 14.63 16.21
CA THR A 250 -20.28 13.71 16.64
C THR A 250 -20.21 13.41 18.13
N THR A 251 -21.31 12.88 18.66
CA THR A 251 -21.46 12.57 20.08
C THR A 251 -21.92 11.14 20.28
N ASP A 252 -21.48 10.51 21.36
CA ASP A 252 -22.03 9.24 21.83
C ASP A 252 -22.20 9.29 23.36
N THR A 253 -23.28 8.71 23.87
CA THR A 253 -23.49 8.58 25.32
C THR A 253 -22.70 7.40 25.88
N VAL A 254 -22.27 6.42 25.08
CA VAL A 254 -21.55 5.17 25.47
C VAL A 254 -22.35 4.25 26.42
N PHE A 255 -22.99 4.82 27.44
CA PHE A 255 -24.07 4.22 28.20
C PHE A 255 -25.23 3.94 27.23
N GLY A 256 -25.64 2.68 27.14
CA GLY A 256 -26.77 2.27 26.30
C GLY A 256 -28.11 2.56 26.97
N CYS A 257 -28.81 3.63 26.57
CA CYS A 257 -30.02 4.06 27.29
C CYS A 257 -31.22 3.16 27.07
N ALA A 258 -31.24 2.41 25.96
CA ALA A 258 -32.27 1.40 25.72
C ALA A 258 -32.21 0.24 26.72
N LYS A 259 -31.04 -0.06 27.30
CA LYS A 259 -30.87 -1.19 28.23
C LYS A 259 -30.92 -0.77 29.69
N GLY A 260 -30.70 0.52 29.98
CA GLY A 260 -30.32 0.96 31.31
C GLY A 260 -28.96 0.36 31.72
N THR A 261 -28.25 1.02 32.61
CA THR A 261 -27.02 0.47 33.18
C THR A 261 -26.98 0.80 34.66
N ASP A 262 -26.68 -0.21 35.46
CA ASP A 262 -26.43 -0.07 36.91
C ASP A 262 -24.99 0.39 37.19
N ASN A 263 -24.13 0.43 36.18
CA ASN A 263 -22.75 0.86 36.31
C ASN A 263 -22.61 2.34 35.92
N ALA A 264 -22.09 3.13 36.86
CA ALA A 264 -21.76 4.54 36.67
C ALA A 264 -20.56 4.76 35.73
N ARG A 265 -19.80 3.70 35.42
CA ARG A 265 -18.57 3.76 34.61
C ARG A 265 -18.73 2.94 33.34
N GLN A 266 -18.41 3.54 32.20
CA GLN A 266 -18.41 2.86 30.91
C GLN A 266 -17.20 3.29 30.09
N ASN A 267 -16.55 2.35 29.41
CA ASN A 267 -15.46 2.67 28.49
C ASN A 267 -16.00 2.93 27.09
N ALA A 268 -15.59 4.06 26.51
CA ALA A 268 -15.48 4.19 25.07
C ALA A 268 -14.19 3.50 24.63
N THR A 269 -14.30 2.61 23.65
CA THR A 269 -13.19 1.80 23.17
C THR A 269 -12.82 2.20 21.74
N PHE A 270 -11.52 2.14 21.45
CA PHE A 270 -10.96 2.55 20.18
C PHE A 270 -9.95 1.53 19.69
N THR A 271 -9.87 1.37 18.37
CA THR A 271 -8.88 0.54 17.70
C THR A 271 -8.01 1.41 16.79
N CYS A 272 -6.68 1.26 16.89
CA CYS A 272 -5.75 1.99 16.04
C CYS A 272 -5.81 1.49 14.59
N ASP A 273 -6.03 2.39 13.64
CA ASP A 273 -5.80 2.12 12.23
C ASP A 273 -4.34 2.39 11.88
N GLY A 274 -3.54 1.31 11.77
CA GLY A 274 -2.12 1.43 11.44
C GLY A 274 -1.81 2.02 10.06
N SER A 275 -2.79 2.12 9.16
CA SER A 275 -2.60 2.73 7.83
C SER A 275 -2.69 4.25 7.88
N THR A 276 -3.65 4.78 8.65
CA THR A 276 -3.88 6.23 8.77
C THR A 276 -3.23 6.86 10.00
N GLY A 277 -2.94 6.06 11.03
CA GLY A 277 -2.48 6.54 12.33
C GLY A 277 -3.58 7.16 13.19
N ASN A 278 -4.84 7.03 12.78
CA ASN A 278 -6.01 7.54 13.50
C ASN A 278 -6.68 6.45 14.33
N TRP A 279 -7.47 6.86 15.31
CA TRP A 279 -8.28 5.95 16.11
C TRP A 279 -9.63 5.70 15.44
N ILE A 280 -10.05 4.45 15.38
CA ILE A 280 -11.41 4.05 15.01
C ILE A 280 -12.21 3.93 16.30
N TYR A 281 -13.35 4.62 16.39
CA TYR A 281 -14.26 4.45 17.51
C TYR A 281 -15.11 3.18 17.32
N ASP A 282 -14.94 2.19 18.19
CA ASP A 282 -15.42 0.81 17.96
C ASP A 282 -16.96 0.70 17.86
N PHE A 283 -17.69 1.64 18.46
CA PHE A 283 -19.16 1.63 18.47
C PHE A 283 -19.76 2.06 17.13
N THR A 284 -19.03 2.85 16.34
CA THR A 284 -19.54 3.44 15.09
C THR A 284 -18.67 3.16 13.87
N GLY A 285 -17.44 2.69 14.07
CA GLY A 285 -16.44 2.50 13.01
C GLY A 285 -15.84 3.80 12.47
N LYS A 286 -16.13 4.95 13.10
CA LYS A 286 -15.67 6.27 12.62
C LYS A 286 -14.23 6.53 13.01
N GLN A 287 -13.46 7.11 12.09
CA GLN A 287 -12.11 7.58 12.39
C GLN A 287 -12.15 8.95 13.04
N ILE A 288 -11.47 9.07 14.18
CA ILE A 288 -11.46 10.26 15.02
C ILE A 288 -10.04 10.82 15.17
N VAL A 289 -9.96 12.15 15.17
CA VAL A 289 -8.71 12.93 15.31
C VAL A 289 -8.73 13.82 16.56
N GLY A 290 -9.88 13.96 17.20
CA GLY A 290 -10.01 14.69 18.45
C GLY A 290 -11.14 14.15 19.32
N ILE A 291 -10.99 14.31 20.63
CA ILE A 291 -11.97 13.89 21.64
C ILE A 291 -12.12 14.94 22.74
N VAL A 292 -13.26 14.97 23.40
CA VAL A 292 -13.47 15.64 24.68
C VAL A 292 -14.65 15.00 25.41
N GLN A 293 -14.59 14.90 26.73
CA GLN A 293 -15.76 14.51 27.53
C GLN A 293 -16.66 15.72 27.70
N GLY A 294 -17.95 15.54 27.44
CA GLY A 294 -18.97 16.56 27.60
C GLY A 294 -20.13 16.12 28.48
N SER A 295 -21.04 17.05 28.72
CA SER A 295 -22.39 16.77 29.21
C SER A 295 -23.43 17.16 28.16
N TRP A 296 -24.56 16.44 28.14
CA TRP A 296 -25.78 16.97 27.54
C TRP A 296 -26.64 17.64 28.60
N ASN A 297 -27.41 18.65 28.16
CA ASN A 297 -28.46 19.33 28.91
C ASN A 297 -29.79 19.24 28.15
#